data_AF-S2YYV0-F1
#
_entry.id   AF-S2YYV0-F1
#
_cell.length_a   1.000
_cell.length_b   1.000
_cell.length_c   1.000
_cell.angle_alpha   90.00
_cell.angle_beta   90.00
_cell.angle_gamma   90.00
#
_symmetry.space_group_name_H-M   'P 1'
#
loop_
_entity.id
_entity.type
_entity.pdbx_description
1 polymer ?
#
loop_
_entity_poly.entity_id
_entity_poly.type
_entity_poly.pdbx_seq_one_letter_code
_entity_poly.pdbx_strand_id
1 'polypeptide(L)'
;MPHGSLSIPARLCLLAWDPTGAEAADAAHLVRAGALAELARRGLLTDEDGIATPVDMDSLTGDAPLDGLLELVRESRPHSWRAWVPLHARVTADAVREQLTAEGWLRAEKKRVLGVFPSVEHVLERTDAVETLREEARQVWEGVAQVSGASGADAAVVALAVAGGVRGVVGDGGREGRRERYRARVEELVGLSGESWVLGELVAALGSELRVTRSAG
;
A
#
# COMPACT_ATOMS: atom_id res chain seq x y z
N MET A 1 -7.63 -19.49 3.37
CA MET A 1 -6.82 -18.49 2.64
C MET A 1 -5.77 -17.97 3.60
N PRO A 2 -4.47 -18.31 3.44
CA PRO A 2 -3.50 -18.11 4.51
C PRO A 2 -3.14 -16.63 4.79
N HIS A 3 -3.59 -15.67 3.95
CA HIS A 3 -3.23 -14.24 4.07
C HIS A 3 -4.43 -13.28 4.09
N GLY A 4 -5.66 -13.80 4.05
CA GLY A 4 -6.89 -12.99 4.01
C GLY A 4 -7.16 -12.16 5.27
N SER A 5 -6.35 -12.31 6.32
CA SER A 5 -6.41 -11.50 7.54
C SER A 5 -5.56 -10.23 7.48
N LEU A 6 -4.61 -10.13 6.54
CA LEU A 6 -3.74 -8.95 6.45
C LEU A 6 -4.50 -7.76 5.86
N SER A 7 -4.35 -6.60 6.49
CA SER A 7 -4.87 -5.34 5.97
C SER A 7 -4.16 -4.96 4.65
N ILE A 8 -4.81 -4.14 3.81
CA ILE A 8 -4.22 -3.61 2.57
C ILE A 8 -2.82 -2.99 2.79
N PRO A 9 -2.59 -2.10 3.78
CA PRO A 9 -1.26 -1.53 3.99
C PRO A 9 -0.21 -2.58 4.38
N ALA A 10 -0.58 -3.61 5.14
CA ALA A 10 0.32 -4.71 5.49
C ALA A 10 0.73 -5.52 4.26
N ARG A 11 -0.24 -5.87 3.39
CA ARG A 11 0.03 -6.57 2.12
C ARG A 11 0.93 -5.75 1.21
N LEU A 12 0.68 -4.45 1.09
CA LEU A 12 1.50 -3.54 0.29
C LEU A 12 2.92 -3.38 0.85
N CYS A 13 3.08 -3.33 2.18
CA CYS A 13 4.39 -3.29 2.82
C CYS A 13 5.21 -4.54 2.46
N LEU A 14 4.61 -5.73 2.52
CA LEU A 14 5.27 -7.00 2.17
C LEU A 14 5.60 -7.08 0.67
N LEU A 15 4.69 -6.64 -0.20
CA LEU A 15 4.91 -6.62 -1.65
C LEU A 15 6.03 -5.64 -2.05
N ALA A 16 6.13 -4.50 -1.38
CA ALA A 16 7.18 -3.51 -1.62
C ALA A 16 8.55 -3.92 -1.07
N TRP A 17 8.60 -4.97 -0.24
CA TRP A 17 9.85 -5.47 0.32
C TRP A 17 10.76 -6.02 -0.79
N ASP A 18 11.98 -5.53 -0.93
CA ASP A 18 12.95 -6.13 -1.84
C ASP A 18 13.67 -7.29 -1.13
N PRO A 19 13.71 -8.51 -1.69
CA PRO A 19 14.45 -9.63 -1.12
C PRO A 19 15.97 -9.37 -1.03
N THR A 20 16.50 -8.36 -1.71
CA THR A 20 17.92 -7.95 -1.62
C THR A 20 18.21 -7.00 -0.45
N GLY A 21 17.20 -6.63 0.34
CA GLY A 21 17.34 -5.82 1.58
C GLY A 21 17.28 -4.31 1.38
N ALA A 22 17.13 -3.81 0.16
CA ALA A 22 16.95 -2.39 -0.11
C ALA A 22 15.45 -2.03 -0.18
N GLU A 23 14.96 -1.22 0.74
CA GLU A 23 13.59 -0.69 0.64
C GLU A 23 13.45 0.16 -0.63
N ALA A 24 12.38 -0.05 -1.40
CA ALA A 24 12.02 0.90 -2.44
C ALA A 24 11.71 2.24 -1.77
N ALA A 25 12.36 3.33 -2.19
CA ALA A 25 12.24 4.66 -1.58
C ALA A 25 10.78 5.21 -1.49
N ASP A 26 9.83 4.58 -2.19
CA ASP A 26 8.42 4.97 -2.26
C ASP A 26 7.47 4.04 -1.46
N ALA A 27 8.02 3.09 -0.69
CA ALA A 27 7.21 2.11 0.06
C ALA A 27 6.35 2.79 1.15
N ALA A 28 6.83 3.87 1.77
CA ALA A 28 6.05 4.60 2.77
C ALA A 28 4.79 5.25 2.19
N HIS A 29 4.86 5.87 1.01
CA HIS A 29 3.70 6.44 0.34
C HIS A 29 2.72 5.36 -0.10
N LEU A 30 3.23 4.24 -0.62
CA LEU A 30 2.40 3.11 -0.99
C LEU A 30 1.64 2.54 0.22
N VAL A 31 2.31 2.35 1.34
CA VAL A 31 1.69 1.87 2.58
C VAL A 31 0.66 2.89 3.10
N ARG A 32 0.98 4.18 3.08
CA ARG A 32 0.04 5.26 3.44
C ARG A 32 -1.21 5.23 2.55
N ALA A 33 -1.05 5.12 1.24
CA ALA A 33 -2.17 5.02 0.30
C ALA A 33 -3.02 3.77 0.57
N GLY A 34 -2.38 2.64 0.87
CA GLY A 34 -3.08 1.42 1.29
C GLY A 34 -3.92 1.60 2.55
N ALA A 35 -3.38 2.30 3.55
CA ALA A 35 -4.06 2.55 4.81
C ALA A 35 -5.28 3.46 4.62
N LEU A 36 -5.16 4.52 3.79
CA LEU A 36 -6.28 5.39 3.43
C LEU A 36 -7.38 4.62 2.69
N ALA A 37 -6.99 3.78 1.72
CA ALA A 37 -7.94 2.94 0.98
C ALA A 37 -8.67 1.96 1.89
N GLU A 38 -7.97 1.34 2.85
CA GLU A 38 -8.58 0.41 3.80
C GLU A 38 -9.54 1.12 4.77
N LEU A 39 -9.20 2.32 5.26
CA LEU A 39 -10.10 3.12 6.10
C LEU A 39 -11.36 3.55 5.36
N ALA A 40 -11.24 3.97 4.09
CA ALA A 40 -12.38 4.28 3.24
C ALA A 40 -13.28 3.05 3.04
N ARG A 41 -12.67 1.90 2.69
CA ARG A 41 -13.37 0.62 2.50
C ARG A 41 -14.07 0.12 3.77
N ARG A 42 -13.55 0.46 4.95
CA ARG A 42 -14.17 0.16 6.26
C ARG A 42 -15.25 1.19 6.65
N GLY A 43 -15.46 2.24 5.85
CA GLY A 43 -16.43 3.30 6.13
C GLY A 43 -16.04 4.20 7.29
N LEU A 44 -14.73 4.34 7.58
CA LEU A 44 -14.21 5.16 8.67
C LEU A 44 -13.69 6.52 8.20
N LEU A 45 -13.29 6.59 6.94
CA LEU A 45 -13.07 7.83 6.22
C LEU A 45 -14.08 7.93 5.08
N THR A 46 -14.64 9.10 4.89
CA THR A 46 -15.50 9.43 3.75
C THR A 46 -14.91 10.59 2.95
N ASP A 47 -15.36 10.74 1.72
CA ASP A 47 -15.01 11.87 0.88
C ASP A 47 -16.01 13.00 1.10
N GLU A 48 -15.51 14.17 1.51
CA GLU A 48 -16.27 15.42 1.54
C GLU A 48 -15.59 16.42 0.61
N ASP A 49 -16.12 16.58 -0.60
CA ASP A 49 -15.57 17.49 -1.62
C ASP A 49 -14.07 17.26 -1.89
N GLY A 50 -13.64 15.99 -1.96
CA GLY A 50 -12.24 15.61 -2.18
C GLY A 50 -11.35 15.63 -0.94
N ILE A 51 -11.92 15.92 0.23
CA ILE A 51 -11.27 15.86 1.55
C ILE A 51 -11.52 14.50 2.18
N ALA A 52 -10.47 13.91 2.75
CA ALA A 52 -10.61 12.70 3.56
C ALA A 52 -11.11 13.11 4.96
N THR A 53 -12.39 12.83 5.25
CA THR A 53 -13.04 13.22 6.52
C THR A 53 -13.36 11.98 7.37
N PRO A 54 -13.03 11.96 8.68
CA PRO A 54 -13.48 10.93 9.61
C PRO A 54 -15.01 10.90 9.71
N VAL A 55 -15.60 9.71 9.60
CA VAL A 55 -17.06 9.55 9.71
C VAL A 55 -17.55 9.87 11.13
N ASP A 56 -16.74 9.56 12.15
CA ASP A 56 -16.97 9.94 13.53
C ASP A 56 -15.64 10.04 14.31
N MET A 57 -15.74 10.48 15.57
CA MET A 57 -14.59 10.72 16.45
C MET A 57 -14.22 9.53 17.35
N ASP A 58 -15.06 8.49 17.44
CA ASP A 58 -14.93 7.44 18.46
C ASP A 58 -14.67 6.03 17.88
N SER A 59 -14.93 5.84 16.59
CA SER A 59 -14.76 4.57 15.90
C SER A 59 -13.30 4.18 15.80
N LEU A 60 -13.04 2.89 15.98
CA LEU A 60 -11.72 2.27 15.86
C LEU A 60 -11.82 1.03 14.97
N THR A 61 -10.74 0.76 14.27
CA THR A 61 -10.54 -0.44 13.44
C THR A 61 -10.12 -1.66 14.24
N GLY A 62 -9.48 -1.46 15.40
CA GLY A 62 -8.79 -2.53 16.14
C GLY A 62 -7.46 -2.95 15.49
N ASP A 63 -7.00 -2.23 14.46
CA ASP A 63 -5.72 -2.39 13.77
C ASP A 63 -4.89 -1.13 14.07
N ALA A 64 -3.86 -1.28 14.91
CA ALA A 64 -3.17 -0.14 15.52
C ALA A 64 -2.58 0.87 14.50
N PRO A 65 -1.96 0.45 13.39
CA PRO A 65 -1.53 1.37 12.34
C PRO A 65 -2.67 2.15 11.66
N LEU A 66 -3.83 1.51 11.43
CA LEU A 66 -4.99 2.18 10.88
C LEU A 66 -5.61 3.15 11.89
N ASP A 67 -5.70 2.76 13.16
CA ASP A 67 -6.19 3.61 14.25
C ASP A 67 -5.29 4.84 14.44
N GLY A 68 -3.97 4.66 14.38
CA GLY A 68 -3.03 5.77 14.43
C GLY A 68 -3.15 6.75 13.24
N LEU A 69 -3.44 6.25 12.04
CA LEU A 69 -3.73 7.13 10.89
C LEU A 69 -5.07 7.83 11.06
N LEU A 70 -6.11 7.14 11.50
CA LEU A 70 -7.44 7.73 11.71
C LEU A 70 -7.38 8.86 12.74
N GLU A 71 -6.64 8.66 13.83
CA GLU A 71 -6.41 9.71 14.84
C GLU A 71 -5.64 10.90 14.26
N LEU A 72 -4.59 10.65 13.47
CA LEU A 72 -3.86 11.72 12.81
C LEU A 72 -4.75 12.55 11.89
N VAL A 73 -5.71 11.94 11.19
CA VAL A 73 -6.68 12.66 10.36
C VAL A 73 -7.61 13.51 11.21
N ARG A 74 -8.11 12.97 12.33
CA ARG A 74 -8.98 13.69 13.28
C ARG A 74 -8.33 14.93 13.88
N GLU A 75 -7.05 14.84 14.24
CA GLU A 75 -6.32 15.94 14.88
C GLU A 75 -5.76 16.98 13.90
N SER A 76 -5.78 16.66 12.60
CA SER A 76 -5.24 17.52 11.56
C SER A 76 -6.30 18.47 10.98
N ARG A 77 -5.83 19.53 10.32
CA ARG A 77 -6.70 20.34 9.45
C ARG A 77 -7.18 19.52 8.25
N PRO A 78 -8.27 19.93 7.57
CA PRO A 78 -8.76 19.27 6.36
C PRO A 78 -7.69 19.13 5.28
N HIS A 79 -7.55 17.93 4.74
CA HIS A 79 -6.57 17.58 3.72
C HIS A 79 -7.21 16.68 2.66
N SER A 80 -6.86 16.93 1.39
CA SER A 80 -7.30 16.05 0.31
C SER A 80 -6.66 14.68 0.38
N TRP A 81 -7.30 13.67 -0.20
CA TRP A 81 -6.75 12.31 -0.28
C TRP A 81 -5.32 12.27 -0.83
N ARG A 82 -5.06 13.04 -1.90
CA ARG A 82 -3.73 13.15 -2.50
C ARG A 82 -2.70 13.73 -1.53
N ALA A 83 -3.07 14.75 -0.77
CA ALA A 83 -2.18 15.42 0.18
C ALA A 83 -1.83 14.51 1.37
N TRP A 84 -2.74 13.61 1.75
CA TRP A 84 -2.51 12.63 2.80
C TRP A 84 -1.46 11.56 2.45
N VAL A 85 -1.26 11.25 1.16
CA VAL A 85 -0.32 10.19 0.72
C VAL A 85 1.14 10.45 1.14
N PRO A 86 1.72 11.65 0.96
CA PRO A 86 3.05 11.96 1.49
C PRO A 86 3.03 12.36 2.96
N LEU A 87 1.92 12.91 3.46
CA LEU A 87 1.85 13.48 4.80
C LEU A 87 2.07 12.40 5.88
N HIS A 88 3.12 12.60 6.68
CA HIS A 88 3.56 11.68 7.74
C HIS A 88 3.73 10.22 7.29
N ALA A 89 3.90 9.91 6.01
CA ALA A 89 3.79 8.55 5.47
C ALA A 89 4.67 7.51 6.21
N ARG A 90 5.85 7.94 6.66
CA ARG A 90 6.77 7.11 7.46
C ARG A 90 6.18 6.63 8.77
N VAL A 91 5.39 7.45 9.47
CA VAL A 91 4.78 7.07 10.76
C VAL A 91 3.89 5.84 10.58
N THR A 92 3.08 5.81 9.53
CA THR A 92 2.23 4.64 9.25
C THR A 92 3.01 3.47 8.70
N ALA A 93 4.03 3.70 7.87
CA ALA A 93 4.91 2.63 7.41
C ALA A 93 5.63 1.93 8.57
N ASP A 94 6.15 2.70 9.53
CA ASP A 94 6.84 2.16 10.71
C ASP A 94 5.87 1.41 11.62
N ALA A 95 4.68 1.96 11.89
CA ALA A 95 3.64 1.26 12.66
C ALA A 95 3.24 -0.08 12.01
N VAL A 96 3.09 -0.12 10.68
CA VAL A 96 2.80 -1.37 9.94
C VAL A 96 3.95 -2.38 10.07
N ARG A 97 5.21 -1.93 10.04
CA ARG A 97 6.36 -2.82 10.23
C ARG A 97 6.43 -3.37 11.64
N GLU A 98 6.13 -2.55 12.64
CA GLU A 98 6.07 -2.98 14.03
C GLU A 98 4.98 -4.05 14.22
N GLN A 99 3.79 -3.83 13.65
CA GLN A 99 2.72 -4.84 13.65
C GLN A 99 3.16 -6.12 12.94
N LEU A 100 3.70 -6.03 11.72
CA LEU A 100 4.18 -7.19 10.97
C LEU A 100 5.31 -7.93 11.71
N THR A 101 6.14 -7.21 12.48
CA THR A 101 7.16 -7.81 13.36
C THR A 101 6.52 -8.56 14.51
N ALA A 102 5.54 -7.95 15.19
CA ALA A 102 4.80 -8.57 16.28
C ALA A 102 4.03 -9.84 15.84
N GLU A 103 3.53 -9.84 14.61
CA GLU A 103 2.84 -10.98 13.99
C GLU A 103 3.79 -12.04 13.39
N GLY A 104 5.10 -11.79 13.40
CA GLY A 104 6.14 -12.73 12.93
C GLY A 104 6.26 -12.83 11.41
N TRP A 105 5.85 -11.80 10.67
CA TRP A 105 6.14 -11.64 9.23
C TRP A 105 7.52 -11.05 8.98
N LEU A 106 7.93 -10.15 9.88
CA LEU A 106 9.22 -9.49 9.87
C LEU A 106 10.00 -9.85 11.13
N ARG A 107 11.32 -9.76 11.03
CA ARG A 107 12.23 -9.84 12.17
C ARG A 107 13.11 -8.60 12.21
N ALA A 108 13.18 -7.97 13.38
CA ALA A 108 14.06 -6.83 13.62
C ALA A 108 15.49 -7.32 13.92
N GLU A 109 16.45 -6.93 13.08
CA GLU A 109 17.87 -7.09 13.27
C GLU A 109 18.51 -5.79 13.74
N LYS A 110 19.33 -5.86 14.79
CA LYS A 110 20.12 -4.72 15.25
C LYS A 110 21.39 -4.61 14.41
N LYS A 111 21.49 -3.56 13.60
CA LYS A 111 22.77 -3.11 13.02
C LYS A 111 23.37 -1.98 13.84
N ARG A 112 24.70 -1.87 13.81
CA ARG A 112 25.41 -0.67 14.28
C ARG A 112 25.90 0.08 13.05
N VAL A 113 25.36 1.28 12.83
CA VAL A 113 25.87 2.18 11.80
C VAL A 113 26.99 3.02 12.43
N LEU A 114 28.19 2.98 11.84
CA LEU A 114 29.40 3.68 12.31
C LEU A 114 29.79 3.39 13.77
N GLY A 115 29.38 2.25 14.33
CA GLY A 115 29.73 1.84 15.70
C GLY A 115 28.97 2.53 16.83
N VAL A 116 28.15 3.56 16.56
CA VAL A 116 27.51 4.38 17.61
C VAL A 116 26.00 4.47 17.52
N PHE A 117 25.40 4.35 16.34
CA PHE A 117 23.94 4.43 16.17
C PHE A 117 23.36 3.03 15.96
N PRO A 118 22.58 2.50 16.93
CA PRO A 118 21.78 1.31 16.68
C PRO A 118 20.76 1.66 15.60
N SER A 119 20.80 0.94 14.49
CA SER A 119 19.79 0.97 13.45
C SER A 119 19.05 -0.36 13.48
N VAL A 120 17.73 -0.32 13.28
CA VAL A 120 16.93 -1.53 13.12
C VAL A 120 16.77 -1.78 11.64
N GLU A 121 17.22 -2.94 11.18
CA GLU A 121 16.91 -3.46 9.86
C GLU A 121 15.84 -4.52 10.02
N HIS A 122 14.80 -4.45 9.21
CA HIS A 122 13.78 -5.50 9.21
C HIS A 122 14.11 -6.49 8.09
N VAL A 123 13.93 -7.77 8.37
CA VAL A 123 14.09 -8.84 7.36
C VAL A 123 12.83 -9.68 7.29
N LEU A 124 12.52 -10.21 6.11
CA LEU A 124 11.39 -11.12 5.92
C LEU A 124 11.64 -12.43 6.65
N GLU A 125 10.72 -12.83 7.51
CA GLU A 125 10.78 -14.11 8.20
C GLU A 125 10.00 -15.19 7.42
N ARG A 126 8.90 -14.81 6.75
CA ARG A 126 8.03 -15.70 5.97
C ARG A 126 8.15 -15.45 4.46
N THR A 127 9.32 -15.74 3.91
CA THR A 127 9.62 -15.45 2.49
C THR A 127 8.72 -16.23 1.53
N ASP A 128 8.40 -17.49 1.83
CA ASP A 128 7.49 -18.35 1.06
C ASP A 128 6.06 -17.79 0.97
N ALA A 129 5.55 -17.30 2.09
CA ALA A 129 4.24 -16.65 2.16
C ALA A 129 4.22 -15.34 1.37
N VAL A 130 5.30 -14.54 1.42
CA VAL A 130 5.40 -13.31 0.64
C VAL A 130 5.50 -13.60 -0.87
N GLU A 131 6.23 -14.64 -1.27
CA GLU A 131 6.25 -15.05 -2.68
C GLU A 131 4.88 -15.56 -3.16
N THR A 132 4.14 -16.25 -2.31
CA THR A 132 2.74 -16.64 -2.59
C THR A 132 1.87 -15.39 -2.79
N LEU A 133 1.99 -14.40 -1.91
CA LEU A 133 1.27 -13.12 -2.03
C LEU A 133 1.64 -12.38 -3.34
N ARG A 134 2.91 -12.41 -3.77
CA ARG A 134 3.32 -11.83 -5.06
C ARG A 134 2.67 -12.54 -6.23
N GLU A 135 2.62 -13.87 -6.18
CA GLU A 135 2.02 -14.68 -7.25
C GLU A 135 0.50 -14.45 -7.34
N GLU A 136 -0.19 -14.40 -6.21
CA GLU A 136 -1.61 -14.03 -6.17
C GLU A 136 -1.84 -12.63 -6.77
N ALA A 137 -0.99 -11.66 -6.43
CA ALA A 137 -1.07 -10.31 -6.99
C ALA A 137 -0.83 -10.30 -8.51
N ARG A 138 0.10 -11.12 -9.04
CA ARG A 138 0.30 -11.29 -10.49
C ARG A 138 -0.93 -11.88 -11.16
N GLN A 139 -1.54 -12.92 -10.59
CA GLN A 139 -2.73 -13.55 -11.17
C GLN A 139 -3.93 -12.59 -11.23
N VAL A 140 -4.10 -11.75 -10.20
CA VAL A 140 -5.10 -10.67 -10.23
C VAL A 140 -4.74 -9.64 -11.29
N TRP A 141 -3.47 -9.23 -11.41
CA TRP A 141 -3.03 -8.30 -12.44
C TRP A 141 -3.28 -8.83 -13.85
N GLU A 142 -2.97 -10.11 -14.12
CA GLU A 142 -3.15 -10.78 -15.39
C GLU A 142 -4.61 -11.11 -15.73
N GLY A 143 -5.54 -10.89 -14.79
CA GLY A 143 -6.97 -11.17 -14.98
C GLY A 143 -7.35 -12.63 -14.78
N VAL A 144 -6.39 -13.50 -14.44
CA VAL A 144 -6.60 -14.93 -14.18
C VAL A 144 -7.47 -15.13 -12.94
N ALA A 145 -7.21 -14.39 -11.86
CA ALA A 145 -7.92 -14.54 -10.59
C ALA A 145 -9.34 -13.91 -10.58
N GLN A 146 -9.70 -13.08 -11.58
CA GLN A 146 -11.03 -12.47 -11.64
C GLN A 146 -12.10 -13.45 -12.10
N VAL A 147 -11.71 -14.50 -12.80
CA VAL A 147 -12.56 -15.66 -13.11
C VAL A 147 -12.84 -16.49 -11.84
N SER A 148 -12.05 -16.30 -10.78
CA SER A 148 -12.08 -17.08 -9.55
C SER A 148 -12.66 -16.34 -8.33
N GLY A 149 -13.09 -15.08 -8.48
CA GLY A 149 -13.75 -14.31 -7.42
C GLY A 149 -12.83 -13.49 -6.51
N ALA A 150 -11.81 -12.82 -7.07
CA ALA A 150 -10.98 -11.86 -6.33
C ALA A 150 -11.84 -10.80 -5.60
N SER A 151 -11.48 -10.48 -4.35
CA SER A 151 -12.21 -9.50 -3.55
C SER A 151 -11.88 -8.06 -3.98
N GLY A 152 -12.75 -7.10 -3.62
CA GLY A 152 -12.45 -5.68 -3.84
C GLY A 152 -11.15 -5.22 -3.16
N ALA A 153 -10.80 -5.82 -2.03
CA ALA A 153 -9.52 -5.56 -1.36
C ALA A 153 -8.32 -6.07 -2.16
N ASP A 154 -8.43 -7.20 -2.86
CA ASP A 154 -7.37 -7.71 -3.75
C ASP A 154 -7.17 -6.78 -4.93
N ALA A 155 -8.27 -6.31 -5.53
CA ALA A 155 -8.20 -5.34 -6.63
C ALA A 155 -7.53 -4.02 -6.18
N ALA A 156 -7.86 -3.53 -4.98
CA ALA A 156 -7.24 -2.33 -4.42
C ALA A 156 -5.73 -2.50 -4.17
N VAL A 157 -5.31 -3.62 -3.56
CA VAL A 157 -3.89 -3.94 -3.35
C VAL A 157 -3.14 -3.93 -4.67
N VAL A 158 -3.67 -4.60 -5.69
CA VAL A 158 -2.98 -4.71 -6.98
C VAL A 158 -2.95 -3.38 -7.72
N ALA A 159 -4.04 -2.63 -7.74
CA ALA A 159 -4.07 -1.30 -8.35
C ALA A 159 -3.02 -0.36 -7.72
N LEU A 160 -2.95 -0.31 -6.39
CA LEU A 160 -1.97 0.51 -5.67
C LEU A 160 -0.54 0.01 -5.86
N ALA A 161 -0.28 -1.29 -5.74
CA ALA A 161 1.06 -1.86 -5.93
C ALA A 161 1.60 -1.57 -7.34
N VAL A 162 0.73 -1.69 -8.34
CA VAL A 162 1.03 -1.38 -9.73
C VAL A 162 1.32 0.11 -9.90
N ALA A 163 0.46 0.99 -9.37
CA ALA A 163 0.61 2.44 -9.42
C ALA A 163 1.86 2.96 -8.68
N GLY A 164 2.23 2.33 -7.56
CA GLY A 164 3.45 2.58 -6.79
C GLY A 164 4.70 1.89 -7.35
N GLY A 165 4.59 1.22 -8.51
CA GLY A 165 5.75 0.67 -9.21
C GLY A 165 6.41 -0.52 -8.51
N VAL A 166 5.65 -1.27 -7.71
CA VAL A 166 6.15 -2.47 -7.01
C VAL A 166 6.64 -3.49 -8.03
N ARG A 167 7.91 -3.85 -7.92
CA ARG A 167 8.53 -4.84 -8.81
C ARG A 167 7.96 -6.23 -8.54
N GLY A 168 7.86 -7.01 -9.61
CA GLY A 168 7.38 -8.39 -9.53
C GLY A 168 5.87 -8.54 -9.49
N VAL A 169 5.05 -7.48 -9.43
CA VAL A 169 3.59 -7.57 -9.67
C VAL A 169 3.29 -7.48 -11.17
N VAL A 170 4.00 -6.60 -11.89
CA VAL A 170 3.92 -6.49 -13.34
C VAL A 170 5.14 -7.18 -13.94
N GLY A 171 4.93 -8.19 -14.79
CA GLY A 171 6.02 -8.89 -15.47
C GLY A 171 6.88 -7.94 -16.33
N ASP A 172 8.19 -8.23 -16.40
CA ASP A 172 9.19 -7.43 -17.10
C ASP A 172 8.97 -7.55 -18.62
N GLY A 173 8.36 -6.55 -19.26
CA GLY A 173 8.17 -6.58 -20.71
C GLY A 173 7.84 -5.23 -21.33
N GLY A 174 8.21 -5.10 -22.62
CA GLY A 174 8.45 -3.85 -23.35
C GLY A 174 7.36 -2.77 -23.40
N ARG A 175 7.79 -1.57 -23.81
CA ARG A 175 7.25 -0.25 -23.41
C ARG A 175 6.26 0.44 -24.36
N GLU A 176 6.05 -0.02 -25.58
CA GLU A 176 5.16 0.64 -26.56
C GLU A 176 3.88 -0.20 -26.77
N GLY A 177 2.69 0.38 -26.56
CA GLY A 177 1.40 -0.35 -26.60
C GLY A 177 0.97 -1.01 -25.29
N ARG A 178 1.85 -1.04 -24.28
CA ARG A 178 1.55 -1.51 -22.91
C ARG A 178 0.93 -0.41 -22.03
N ARG A 179 1.25 0.88 -22.25
CA ARG A 179 0.75 1.97 -21.39
C ARG A 179 -0.77 2.08 -21.36
N GLU A 180 -1.42 1.99 -22.53
CA GLU A 180 -2.88 2.07 -22.61
C GLU A 180 -3.53 0.85 -21.94
N ARG A 181 -3.06 -0.36 -22.25
CA ARG A 181 -3.55 -1.59 -21.60
C ARG A 181 -3.31 -1.58 -20.09
N TYR A 182 -2.16 -1.09 -19.66
CA TYR A 182 -1.82 -0.93 -18.26
C TYR A 182 -2.77 0.04 -17.58
N ARG A 183 -3.01 1.21 -18.19
CA ARG A 183 -3.94 2.21 -17.67
C ARG A 183 -5.35 1.65 -17.58
N ALA A 184 -5.85 1.05 -18.65
CA ALA A 184 -7.16 0.40 -18.70
C ALA A 184 -7.28 -0.68 -17.63
N ARG A 185 -6.24 -1.49 -17.42
CA ARG A 185 -6.23 -2.54 -16.39
C ARG A 185 -6.25 -1.97 -14.98
N VAL A 186 -5.52 -0.89 -14.72
CA VAL A 186 -5.57 -0.19 -13.43
C VAL A 186 -6.95 0.42 -13.20
N GLU A 187 -7.54 1.07 -14.20
CA GLU A 187 -8.90 1.63 -14.13
C GLU A 187 -9.96 0.54 -13.87
N GLU A 188 -9.82 -0.63 -14.49
CA GLU A 188 -10.68 -1.80 -14.24
C GLU A 188 -10.54 -2.30 -12.79
N LEU A 189 -9.32 -2.47 -12.30
CA LEU A 189 -9.08 -2.88 -10.90
C LEU A 189 -9.62 -1.84 -9.91
N VAL A 190 -9.50 -0.56 -10.23
CA VAL A 190 -10.10 0.53 -9.43
C VAL A 190 -11.63 0.39 -9.40
N GLY A 191 -12.27 0.14 -10.54
CA GLY A 191 -13.71 -0.09 -10.63
C GLY A 191 -14.18 -1.31 -9.81
N LEU A 192 -13.35 -2.35 -9.70
CA LEU A 192 -13.68 -3.58 -8.98
C LEU A 192 -13.41 -3.50 -7.46
N SER A 193 -12.79 -2.43 -6.98
CA SER A 193 -12.42 -2.28 -5.57
C SER A 193 -13.59 -1.94 -4.63
N GLY A 194 -14.67 -1.39 -5.16
CA GLY A 194 -15.82 -0.86 -4.39
C GLY A 194 -15.74 0.63 -4.08
N GLU A 195 -14.55 1.18 -3.83
CA GLU A 195 -14.29 2.60 -3.50
C GLU A 195 -13.59 3.31 -4.66
N SER A 196 -14.19 3.23 -5.86
CA SER A 196 -13.50 3.54 -7.12
C SER A 196 -12.99 4.97 -7.23
N TRP A 197 -13.70 5.96 -6.69
CA TRP A 197 -13.26 7.36 -6.68
C TRP A 197 -12.02 7.55 -5.80
N VAL A 198 -12.10 7.19 -4.51
CA VAL A 198 -11.02 7.36 -3.54
C VAL A 198 -9.78 6.62 -3.99
N LEU A 199 -9.94 5.36 -4.44
CA LEU A 199 -8.83 4.56 -4.92
C LEU A 199 -8.21 5.17 -6.20
N GLY A 200 -9.01 5.74 -7.09
CA GLY A 200 -8.55 6.46 -8.27
C GLY A 200 -7.64 7.65 -7.92
N GLU A 201 -8.02 8.44 -6.91
CA GLU A 201 -7.20 9.56 -6.41
C GLU A 201 -5.87 9.10 -5.82
N LEU A 202 -5.90 8.03 -5.02
CA LEU A 202 -4.70 7.44 -4.41
C LEU A 202 -3.75 6.85 -5.46
N VAL A 203 -4.28 6.13 -6.46
CA VAL A 203 -3.51 5.64 -7.62
C VAL A 203 -2.88 6.80 -8.39
N ALA A 204 -3.63 7.87 -8.62
CA ALA A 204 -3.13 9.04 -9.32
C ALA A 204 -2.08 9.81 -8.50
N ALA A 205 -2.14 9.79 -7.16
CA ALA A 205 -1.13 10.35 -6.28
C ALA A 205 0.21 9.59 -6.38
N LEU A 206 0.16 8.26 -6.29
CA LEU A 206 1.37 7.41 -6.45
C LEU A 206 2.00 7.57 -7.85
N GLY A 207 1.17 7.63 -8.89
CA GLY A 207 1.64 7.80 -10.26
C GLY A 207 2.27 9.17 -10.56
N SER A 208 1.94 10.23 -9.81
CA SER A 208 2.64 11.54 -9.95
C SER A 208 4.01 11.52 -9.29
N GLU A 209 4.13 10.93 -8.10
CA GLU A 209 5.41 10.89 -7.35
C GLU A 209 6.49 10.09 -8.08
N LEU A 210 6.13 8.96 -8.69
CA LEU A 210 7.06 8.17 -9.51
C LEU A 210 7.58 8.90 -10.76
N ARG A 211 6.84 9.88 -11.28
CA ARG A 211 7.28 10.70 -12.43
C ARG A 211 8.25 11.79 -11.99
N VAL A 212 8.03 12.39 -10.82
CA VAL A 212 8.91 13.42 -10.25
C VAL A 212 10.26 12.81 -9.86
N THR A 213 10.26 11.66 -9.20
CA THR A 213 11.50 10.98 -8.76
C THR A 213 12.37 10.48 -9.93
N ARG A 214 11.77 10.12 -11.07
CA ARG A 214 12.50 9.69 -12.28
C ARG A 214 13.05 10.82 -13.14
N SER A 215 12.64 12.08 -12.96
CA SER A 215 13.20 13.21 -13.70
C SER A 215 14.38 13.89 -13.00
N ALA A 216 14.72 13.46 -11.78
CA ALA A 216 15.75 14.05 -10.93
C ALA A 216 17.05 13.23 -10.86
N GLY A 217 17.18 12.16 -11.66
CA GLY A 217 18.39 11.33 -11.79
C GLY A 217 18.77 11.16 -13.25
#